data_AF-A0A2E8Y6Z5-F1
#
_entry.id   AF-A0A2E8Y6Z5-F1
#
_cell.length_a   1.000
_cell.length_b   1.000
_cell.length_c   1.000
_cell.angle_alpha   90.00
_cell.angle_beta   90.00
_cell.angle_gamma   90.00
#
_symmetry.space_group_name_H-M   'P 1'
#
loop_
_entity.id
_entity.type
_entity.pdbx_description
1 polymer ?
#
loop_
_entity_poly.entity_id
_entity_poly.type
_entity_poly.pdbx_seq_one_letter_code
_entity_poly.pdbx_strand_id
1 'polypeptide(L)'
;MTKARLKTIDRILEILGESHTIAVCSHMRPDGDCIGSTLGLALALLEQGKEVICWNQDPVPDKLRFLDPDQLIQAPRPIKRAFDCVVAVDAASIDRLGTAEKHIANRKTLINIDHHASNTRFGDVNWIASREPSSGELVYQLIRKAGWEITPRIADCLFTAISTDTGSFQYPTTLPATYYAAGDLVKQGADLATVCDEVYQSYPLSRVKLLRHVYNKFRLTHDNQIAYFWLKEEDFARTGATASDTEGLIDHVRAIEPVVIACVFEELEPELTRISLRSKDKNVNVSDIAGEFGGGGHQAAAGARIAGRPMGVQRRVVAAIRRALDGRPS
;
A
#
# COMPACT_ATOMS: atom_id res chain seq x y z
N MET A 1 16.08 -5.04 -18.00
CA MET A 1 16.08 -3.69 -17.35
C MET A 1 16.64 -2.64 -18.31
N THR A 2 16.16 -1.40 -18.27
CA THR A 2 16.70 -0.30 -19.12
C THR A 2 18.00 0.26 -18.54
N LYS A 3 18.87 0.82 -19.39
CA LYS A 3 20.16 1.40 -18.97
C LYS A 3 20.01 2.55 -17.95
N ALA A 4 18.94 3.34 -18.06
CA ALA A 4 18.65 4.42 -17.11
C ALA A 4 18.26 3.89 -15.72
N ARG A 5 17.44 2.83 -15.65
CA ARG A 5 17.05 2.19 -14.39
C ARG A 5 18.25 1.58 -13.65
N LEU A 6 19.15 0.93 -14.38
CA LEU A 6 20.38 0.38 -13.78
C LEU A 6 21.22 1.48 -13.12
N LYS A 7 21.37 2.64 -13.79
CA LYS A 7 22.07 3.80 -13.21
C LYS A 7 21.41 4.32 -11.94
N THR A 8 20.08 4.34 -11.86
CA THR A 8 19.38 4.78 -10.64
C THR A 8 19.61 3.83 -9.48
N ILE A 9 19.51 2.52 -9.71
CA ILE A 9 19.74 1.51 -8.67
C ILE A 9 21.20 1.58 -8.19
N ASP A 10 22.16 1.66 -9.12
CA ASP A 10 23.58 1.78 -8.77
C ASP A 10 23.85 3.05 -7.94
N ARG A 11 23.21 4.18 -8.28
CA ARG A 11 23.31 5.43 -7.50
C ARG A 11 22.69 5.31 -6.10
N ILE A 12 21.57 4.61 -5.97
CA ILE A 12 20.95 4.33 -4.65
C ILE A 12 21.93 3.51 -3.79
N LEU A 13 22.52 2.46 -4.36
CA LEU A 13 23.46 1.59 -3.64
C LEU A 13 24.74 2.34 -3.23
N GLU A 14 25.24 3.24 -4.07
CA GLU A 14 26.36 4.13 -3.72
C GLU A 14 26.04 5.00 -2.50
N ILE A 15 24.89 5.69 -2.51
CA ILE A 15 24.45 6.54 -1.39
C ILE A 15 24.25 5.72 -0.11
N LEU A 16 23.62 4.54 -0.19
CA LEU A 16 23.43 3.65 0.95
C LEU A 16 24.78 3.10 1.47
N GLY A 17 25.74 2.85 0.58
CA GLY A 17 27.10 2.46 0.92
C GLY A 17 27.83 3.50 1.75
N GLU A 18 27.74 4.79 1.36
CA GLU A 18 28.36 5.94 2.02
C GLU A 18 27.64 6.41 3.29
N SER A 19 26.38 6.02 3.48
CA SER A 19 25.56 6.45 4.62
C SER A 19 25.82 5.59 5.85
N HIS A 20 25.80 6.18 7.05
CA HIS A 20 25.86 5.43 8.31
C HIS A 20 24.54 5.49 9.08
N THR A 21 23.91 6.67 9.11
CA THR A 21 22.62 6.90 9.76
C THR A 21 21.50 7.00 8.73
N ILE A 22 20.56 6.05 8.78
CA ILE A 22 19.51 5.92 7.77
C ILE A 22 18.14 5.91 8.45
N ALA A 23 17.20 6.71 7.95
CA ALA A 23 15.79 6.53 8.27
C ALA A 23 15.08 5.81 7.12
N VAL A 24 14.26 4.81 7.42
CA VAL A 24 13.33 4.20 6.46
C VAL A 24 11.92 4.62 6.88
N CYS A 25 11.17 5.21 5.97
CA CYS A 25 9.81 5.70 6.22
C CYS A 25 8.86 5.25 5.12
N SER A 26 7.58 5.14 5.45
CA SER A 26 6.55 4.70 4.52
C SER A 26 5.22 5.43 4.76
N HIS A 27 4.19 5.06 3.98
CA HIS A 27 2.93 5.80 3.99
C HIS A 27 2.09 5.59 5.27
N MET A 28 1.28 6.59 5.64
CA MET A 28 0.21 6.50 6.63
C MET A 28 -0.82 5.44 6.23
N ARG A 29 -1.42 4.79 7.24
CA ARG A 29 -2.31 3.63 7.16
C ARG A 29 -1.62 2.48 6.41
N PRO A 30 -0.53 1.95 6.98
CA PRO A 30 0.28 0.95 6.30
C PRO A 30 -0.51 -0.33 6.00
N ASP A 31 -0.21 -0.91 4.85
CA ASP A 31 -0.63 -2.25 4.45
C ASP A 31 0.57 -3.21 4.41
N GLY A 32 0.38 -4.40 3.82
CA GLY A 32 1.43 -5.43 3.77
C GLY A 32 2.65 -5.02 2.95
N ASP A 33 2.48 -4.26 1.86
CA ASP A 33 3.60 -3.80 1.02
C ASP A 33 4.43 -2.76 1.77
N CYS A 34 3.75 -1.81 2.39
CA CYS A 34 4.34 -0.77 3.21
C CYS A 34 5.19 -1.33 4.37
N ILE A 35 4.62 -2.25 5.17
CA ILE A 35 5.34 -2.86 6.31
C ILE A 35 6.46 -3.78 5.81
N GLY A 36 6.16 -4.67 4.88
CA GLY A 36 7.12 -5.66 4.39
C GLY A 36 8.31 -5.02 3.66
N SER A 37 8.07 -3.98 2.85
CA SER A 37 9.14 -3.22 2.19
C SER A 37 10.02 -2.47 3.18
N THR A 38 9.40 -1.82 4.17
CA THR A 38 10.11 -1.06 5.21
C THR A 38 11.02 -1.97 6.03
N LEU A 39 10.49 -3.06 6.56
CA LEU A 39 11.25 -4.01 7.38
C LEU A 39 12.27 -4.76 6.55
N GLY A 40 11.92 -5.22 5.35
CA GLY A 40 12.85 -5.93 4.46
C GLY A 40 14.09 -5.10 4.13
N LEU A 41 13.92 -3.81 3.81
CA LEU A 41 15.05 -2.90 3.57
C LEU A 41 15.82 -2.61 4.86
N ALA A 42 15.11 -2.31 5.95
CA ALA A 42 15.74 -1.94 7.21
C ALA A 42 16.60 -3.06 7.78
N LEU A 43 16.09 -4.29 7.80
CA LEU A 43 16.82 -5.47 8.23
C LEU A 43 18.07 -5.70 7.37
N ALA A 44 17.94 -5.60 6.04
CA ALA A 44 19.10 -5.72 5.16
C ALA A 44 20.18 -4.65 5.46
N LEU A 45 19.77 -3.41 5.72
CA LEU A 45 20.69 -2.33 6.10
C LEU A 45 21.33 -2.54 7.48
N LEU A 46 20.59 -3.07 8.45
CA LEU A 46 21.12 -3.44 9.77
C LEU A 46 22.20 -4.53 9.64
N GLU A 47 22.00 -5.54 8.78
CA GLU A 47 23.02 -6.56 8.47
C GLU A 47 24.28 -5.96 7.81
N GLN A 48 24.16 -4.80 7.15
CA GLN A 48 25.31 -4.05 6.64
C GLN A 48 25.98 -3.15 7.69
N GLY A 49 25.62 -3.29 8.98
CA GLY A 49 26.16 -2.51 10.08
C GLY A 49 25.74 -1.05 10.09
N LYS A 50 24.64 -0.70 9.41
CA LYS A 50 24.10 0.67 9.39
C LYS A 50 23.29 0.93 10.66
N GLU A 51 23.22 2.18 11.07
CA GLU A 51 22.26 2.61 12.09
C GLU A 51 20.95 2.98 11.41
N VAL A 52 19.91 2.17 11.63
CA VAL A 52 18.61 2.32 10.96
C VAL A 52 17.52 2.72 11.94
N ILE A 53 16.72 3.74 11.60
CA ILE A 53 15.45 4.03 12.26
C ILE A 53 14.31 3.72 11.28
N CYS A 54 13.32 2.95 11.71
CA CYS A 54 12.11 2.73 10.93
C CYS A 54 10.95 3.56 11.51
N TRP A 55 10.31 4.36 10.67
CA TRP A 55 9.23 5.24 11.11
C TRP A 55 7.99 5.12 10.24
N ASN A 56 6.84 5.02 10.91
CA ASN A 56 5.54 5.10 10.28
C ASN A 56 4.58 5.83 11.22
N GLN A 57 3.84 6.83 10.73
CA GLN A 57 2.91 7.60 11.56
C GLN A 57 1.87 6.72 12.25
N ASP A 58 1.26 5.80 11.49
CA ASP A 58 0.22 4.91 12.01
C ASP A 58 0.86 3.58 12.44
N PRO A 59 0.31 2.90 13.47
CA PRO A 59 0.90 1.69 14.00
C PRO A 59 0.85 0.52 13.01
N VAL A 60 1.76 -0.44 13.19
CA VAL A 60 1.75 -1.71 12.46
C VAL A 60 0.41 -2.43 12.71
N PRO A 61 -0.34 -2.82 11.67
CA PRO A 61 -1.58 -3.57 11.81
C PRO A 61 -1.36 -4.88 12.56
N ASP A 62 -2.32 -5.30 13.38
CA ASP A 62 -2.19 -6.50 14.23
C ASP A 62 -1.76 -7.74 13.43
N LYS A 63 -2.37 -7.95 12.26
CA LYS A 63 -2.08 -9.05 11.32
C LYS A 63 -0.66 -9.05 10.72
N LEU A 64 0.09 -7.96 10.89
CA LEU A 64 1.46 -7.78 10.37
C LEU A 64 2.50 -7.69 11.50
N ARG A 65 2.08 -7.72 12.77
CA ARG A 65 3.03 -7.62 13.91
C ARG A 65 4.01 -8.78 13.97
N PHE A 66 3.66 -9.94 13.42
CA PHE A 66 4.56 -11.08 13.34
C PHE A 66 5.84 -10.78 12.52
N LEU A 67 5.79 -9.80 11.59
CA LEU A 67 6.97 -9.34 10.84
C LEU A 67 7.90 -8.45 11.68
N ASP A 68 7.37 -7.79 12.72
CA ASP A 68 8.11 -6.83 13.56
C ASP A 68 8.13 -7.22 15.04
N PRO A 69 8.65 -8.41 15.41
CA PRO A 69 8.67 -8.86 16.80
C PRO A 69 9.49 -7.94 17.72
N ASP A 70 10.48 -7.22 17.15
CA ASP A 70 11.37 -6.32 17.88
C ASP A 70 10.86 -4.87 17.94
N GLN A 71 9.70 -4.58 17.33
CA GLN A 71 9.12 -3.24 17.27
C GLN A 71 10.10 -2.20 16.70
N LEU A 72 10.75 -2.57 15.59
CA LEU A 72 11.65 -1.70 14.83
C LEU A 72 10.91 -0.50 14.25
N ILE A 73 9.66 -0.70 13.79
CA ILE A 73 8.81 0.39 13.32
C ILE A 73 8.26 1.14 14.51
N GLN A 74 8.63 2.42 14.62
CA GLN A 74 8.20 3.28 15.71
C GLN A 74 7.45 4.50 15.18
N ALA A 75 6.63 5.10 16.04
CA ALA A 75 6.02 6.39 15.74
C ALA A 75 7.13 7.44 15.50
N PRO A 76 6.99 8.32 14.49
CA PRO A 76 7.92 9.40 14.25
C PRO A 76 8.02 10.31 15.47
N ARG A 77 9.25 10.69 15.83
CA ARG A 77 9.51 11.57 16.96
C ARG A 77 10.61 12.57 16.63
N PRO A 78 10.61 13.76 17.27
CA PRO A 78 11.70 14.73 17.10
C PRO A 78 13.05 14.10 17.45
N ILE A 79 14.02 14.27 16.56
CA ILE A 79 15.41 13.90 16.80
C ILE A 79 16.33 15.05 16.39
N LYS A 80 17.38 15.30 17.19
CA LYS A 80 18.32 16.40 16.92
C LYS A 80 19.40 16.03 15.91
N ARG A 81 19.61 14.73 15.65
CA ARG A 81 20.64 14.25 14.72
C ARG A 81 20.21 14.46 13.27
N ALA A 82 21.20 14.66 12.40
CA ALA A 82 21.00 14.62 10.96
C ALA A 82 21.08 13.17 10.47
N PHE A 83 20.28 12.82 9.46
CA PHE A 83 20.39 11.55 8.75
C PHE A 83 21.33 11.69 7.55
N ASP A 84 22.19 10.71 7.32
CA ASP A 84 22.95 10.65 6.07
C ASP A 84 22.03 10.37 4.88
N CYS A 85 21.07 9.46 5.08
CA CYS A 85 20.09 9.11 4.08
C CYS A 85 18.72 8.88 4.72
N VAL A 86 17.67 9.25 4.01
CA VAL A 86 16.31 8.83 4.30
C VAL A 86 15.79 8.09 3.08
N VAL A 87 15.20 6.93 3.28
CA VAL A 87 14.56 6.15 2.23
C VAL A 87 13.06 6.13 2.51
N ALA A 88 12.30 6.83 1.69
CA ALA A 88 10.86 6.68 1.60
C ALA A 88 10.56 5.47 0.70
N VAL A 89 9.92 4.46 1.25
CA VAL A 89 9.42 3.30 0.50
C VAL A 89 7.90 3.34 0.44
N ASP A 90 7.35 2.97 -0.70
CA ASP A 90 5.90 2.79 -0.89
C ASP A 90 5.06 4.06 -0.62
N ALA A 91 5.60 5.24 -0.94
CA ALA A 91 4.88 6.49 -0.75
C ALA A 91 4.80 7.26 -2.07
N ALA A 92 3.58 7.48 -2.57
CA ALA A 92 3.35 8.25 -3.80
C ALA A 92 3.68 9.75 -3.66
N SER A 93 3.62 10.30 -2.45
CA SER A 93 3.87 11.72 -2.22
C SER A 93 4.39 11.96 -0.80
N ILE A 94 5.08 13.08 -0.59
CA ILE A 94 5.74 13.36 0.69
C ILE A 94 4.74 13.48 1.85
N ASP A 95 3.55 14.01 1.60
CA ASP A 95 2.48 14.13 2.59
C ASP A 95 1.97 12.76 3.08
N ARG A 96 2.15 11.69 2.28
CA ARG A 96 1.79 10.33 2.68
C ARG A 96 2.68 9.81 3.80
N LEU A 97 3.88 10.37 4.01
CA LEU A 97 4.74 10.05 5.16
C LEU A 97 4.18 10.57 6.49
N GLY A 98 3.21 11.48 6.44
CA GLY A 98 2.57 12.02 7.63
C GLY A 98 3.54 12.83 8.51
N THR A 99 3.49 12.64 9.83
CA THR A 99 4.37 13.34 10.77
C THR A 99 5.86 13.01 10.58
N ALA A 100 6.20 11.90 9.93
CA ALA A 100 7.58 11.53 9.63
C ALA A 100 8.28 12.60 8.79
N GLU A 101 7.57 13.22 7.83
CA GLU A 101 8.08 14.29 6.96
C GLU A 101 8.82 15.38 7.75
N LYS A 102 8.21 15.83 8.85
CA LYS A 102 8.74 16.90 9.71
C LYS A 102 10.01 16.48 10.45
N HIS A 103 10.13 15.19 10.77
CA HIS A 103 11.23 14.64 11.56
C HIS A 103 12.41 14.17 10.72
N ILE A 104 12.19 13.97 9.42
CA ILE A 104 13.25 13.65 8.45
C ILE A 104 13.82 14.89 7.74
N ALA A 105 13.40 16.10 8.12
CA ALA A 105 13.83 17.34 7.46
C ALA A 105 15.35 17.58 7.55
N ASN A 106 15.96 17.18 8.66
CA ASN A 106 17.42 17.25 8.84
C ASN A 106 18.09 15.98 8.27
N ARG A 107 18.35 15.98 6.97
CA ARG A 107 18.95 14.85 6.24
C ARG A 107 19.85 15.35 5.11
N LYS A 108 20.79 14.53 4.62
CA LYS A 108 21.59 14.87 3.42
C LYS A 108 20.90 14.48 2.11
N THR A 109 20.28 13.30 2.05
CA THR A 109 19.62 12.78 0.84
C THR A 109 18.30 12.10 1.17
N LEU A 110 17.27 12.33 0.35
CA LEU A 110 16.02 11.57 0.30
C LEU A 110 15.97 10.67 -0.92
N ILE A 111 15.84 9.38 -0.70
CA ILE A 111 15.57 8.38 -1.73
C ILE A 111 14.10 8.02 -1.66
N ASN A 112 13.44 7.93 -2.81
CA ASN A 112 12.06 7.48 -2.93
C ASN A 112 12.01 6.24 -3.84
N ILE A 113 11.60 5.11 -3.28
CA ILE A 113 11.45 3.82 -3.97
C ILE A 113 9.97 3.47 -3.93
N ASP A 114 9.32 3.47 -5.09
CA ASP A 114 7.87 3.31 -5.15
C ASP A 114 7.39 2.76 -6.50
N HIS A 115 6.22 2.16 -6.49
CA HIS A 115 5.57 1.57 -7.67
C HIS A 115 4.26 2.30 -8.04
N HIS A 116 3.84 3.34 -7.32
CA HIS A 116 2.63 4.07 -7.68
C HIS A 116 2.82 4.94 -8.94
N ALA A 117 1.92 4.81 -9.91
CA ALA A 117 1.92 5.65 -11.11
C ALA A 117 1.68 7.13 -10.80
N SER A 118 0.96 7.42 -9.72
CA SER A 118 0.67 8.77 -9.23
C SER A 118 1.83 9.44 -8.49
N ASN A 119 3.00 8.78 -8.38
CA ASN A 119 4.09 9.28 -7.55
C ASN A 119 4.61 10.65 -8.02
N THR A 120 4.77 11.59 -7.08
CA THR A 120 5.17 12.99 -7.33
C THR A 120 6.67 13.19 -7.49
N ARG A 121 7.48 12.12 -7.33
CA ARG A 121 8.95 12.12 -7.41
C ARG A 121 9.60 13.10 -6.43
N PHE A 122 9.12 13.10 -5.19
CA PHE A 122 9.52 14.07 -4.15
C PHE A 122 10.90 13.82 -3.53
N GLY A 123 11.57 12.71 -3.85
CA GLY A 123 12.93 12.44 -3.38
C GLY A 123 13.99 13.22 -4.17
N ASP A 124 15.19 13.33 -3.61
CA ASP A 124 16.38 13.79 -4.34
C ASP A 124 16.81 12.72 -5.38
N VAL A 125 16.61 11.45 -5.04
CA VAL A 125 16.75 10.29 -5.94
C VAL A 125 15.44 9.51 -5.97
N ASN A 126 14.90 9.27 -7.16
CA ASN A 126 13.60 8.61 -7.32
C ASN A 126 13.71 7.37 -8.20
N TRP A 127 13.44 6.20 -7.63
CA TRP A 127 13.24 4.95 -8.37
C TRP A 127 11.75 4.61 -8.39
N ILE A 128 11.05 5.16 -9.38
CA ILE A 128 9.62 4.93 -9.59
C ILE A 128 9.42 3.92 -10.71
N ALA A 129 8.84 2.78 -10.38
CA ALA A 129 8.67 1.67 -11.32
C ALA A 129 7.22 1.19 -11.37
N SER A 130 6.34 1.99 -11.98
CA SER A 130 4.89 1.76 -12.00
C SER A 130 4.37 0.55 -12.76
N ARG A 131 5.28 -0.29 -13.28
CA ARG A 131 4.96 -1.58 -13.89
C ARG A 131 5.27 -2.75 -12.97
N GLU A 132 5.99 -2.51 -11.88
CA GLU A 132 6.27 -3.51 -10.88
C GLU A 132 5.08 -3.60 -9.94
N PRO A 133 4.71 -4.81 -9.50
CA PRO A 133 3.47 -4.99 -8.75
C PRO A 133 3.57 -4.49 -7.32
N SER A 134 4.75 -4.35 -6.72
CA SER A 134 4.89 -3.90 -5.34
C SER A 134 6.24 -3.22 -5.09
N SER A 135 6.28 -2.36 -4.07
CA SER A 135 7.52 -1.81 -3.51
C SER A 135 8.40 -2.92 -2.92
N GLY A 136 7.81 -4.00 -2.41
CA GLY A 136 8.54 -5.16 -1.89
C GLY A 136 9.37 -5.86 -2.96
N GLU A 137 8.86 -5.94 -4.19
CA GLU A 137 9.63 -6.48 -5.32
C GLU A 137 10.80 -5.55 -5.70
N LEU A 138 10.64 -4.22 -5.55
CA LEU A 138 11.73 -3.26 -5.75
C LEU A 138 12.83 -3.40 -4.71
N VAL A 139 12.46 -3.53 -3.44
CA VAL A 139 13.41 -3.76 -2.35
C VAL A 139 14.13 -5.09 -2.54
N TYR A 140 13.42 -6.16 -2.92
CA TYR A 140 14.04 -7.44 -3.29
C TYR A 140 15.10 -7.26 -4.37
N GLN A 141 14.77 -6.56 -5.47
CA GLN A 141 15.70 -6.30 -6.56
C GLN A 141 16.93 -5.48 -6.11
N LEU A 142 16.74 -4.52 -5.20
CA LEU A 142 17.83 -3.71 -4.64
C LEU A 142 18.81 -4.58 -3.85
N ILE A 143 18.31 -5.39 -2.93
CA ILE A 143 19.09 -6.29 -2.07
C ILE A 143 19.86 -7.30 -2.93
N ARG A 144 19.19 -7.90 -3.93
CA ARG A 144 19.83 -8.82 -4.88
C ARG A 144 20.93 -8.15 -5.70
N LYS A 145 20.69 -6.93 -6.18
CA LYS A 145 21.68 -6.17 -6.94
C LYS A 145 22.90 -5.78 -6.09
N ALA A 146 22.69 -5.51 -4.81
CA ALA A 146 23.74 -5.22 -3.85
C ALA A 146 24.58 -6.46 -3.47
N GLY A 147 24.05 -7.67 -3.73
CA GLY A 147 24.65 -8.91 -3.25
C GLY A 147 24.53 -9.12 -1.75
N TRP A 148 23.56 -8.44 -1.11
CA TRP A 148 23.28 -8.60 0.31
C TRP A 148 22.53 -9.91 0.56
N GLU A 149 22.76 -10.49 1.73
CA GLU A 149 22.07 -11.70 2.16
C GLU A 149 20.58 -11.43 2.42
N ILE A 150 19.71 -12.34 1.97
CA ILE A 150 18.30 -12.35 2.33
C ILE A 150 18.13 -13.43 3.39
N THR A 151 18.06 -13.02 4.65
CA THR A 151 17.75 -13.91 5.76
C THR A 151 16.28 -14.35 5.71
N PRO A 152 15.88 -15.43 6.41
CA PRO A 152 14.47 -15.84 6.48
C PRO A 152 13.53 -14.70 6.91
N ARG A 153 13.95 -13.86 7.86
CA ARG A 153 13.16 -12.71 8.33
C ARG A 153 12.98 -11.63 7.26
N ILE A 154 14.03 -11.34 6.49
CA ILE A 154 13.93 -10.47 5.31
C ILE A 154 13.00 -11.11 4.28
N ALA A 155 13.10 -12.43 4.10
CA ALA A 155 12.29 -13.17 3.15
C ALA A 155 10.79 -13.11 3.49
N ASP A 156 10.41 -13.29 4.76
CA ASP A 156 9.03 -13.15 5.23
C ASP A 156 8.47 -11.75 4.96
N CYS A 157 9.25 -10.70 5.24
CA CYS A 157 8.85 -9.31 5.03
C CYS A 157 8.58 -9.04 3.54
N LEU A 158 9.53 -9.38 2.67
CA LEU A 158 9.41 -9.12 1.23
C LEU A 158 8.37 -10.02 0.57
N PHE A 159 8.24 -11.26 1.02
CA PHE A 159 7.21 -12.16 0.52
C PHE A 159 5.82 -11.64 0.89
N THR A 160 5.64 -11.18 2.13
CA THR A 160 4.38 -10.59 2.58
C THR A 160 4.01 -9.38 1.73
N ALA A 161 4.97 -8.48 1.50
CA ALA A 161 4.77 -7.29 0.67
C ALA A 161 4.30 -7.64 -0.76
N ILE A 162 5.01 -8.56 -1.42
CA ILE A 162 4.66 -9.03 -2.77
C ILE A 162 3.30 -9.74 -2.76
N SER A 163 3.05 -10.62 -1.77
CA SER A 163 1.80 -11.37 -1.66
C SER A 163 0.61 -10.43 -1.50
N THR A 164 0.66 -9.46 -0.59
CA THR A 164 -0.49 -8.60 -0.34
C THR A 164 -0.83 -7.70 -1.54
N ASP A 165 0.16 -7.10 -2.19
CA ASP A 165 -0.12 -6.14 -3.26
C ASP A 165 -0.47 -6.79 -4.61
N THR A 166 -0.18 -8.08 -4.74
CA THR A 166 -0.63 -8.90 -5.88
C THR A 166 -1.98 -9.59 -5.62
N GLY A 167 -2.61 -9.36 -4.46
CA GLY A 167 -3.83 -10.07 -4.06
C GLY A 167 -3.58 -11.57 -3.89
N SER A 168 -2.44 -11.93 -3.32
CA SER A 168 -1.88 -13.28 -3.31
C SER A 168 -1.77 -13.84 -4.73
N PHE A 169 -1.08 -13.10 -5.60
CA PHE A 169 -0.76 -13.46 -7.00
C PHE A 169 -1.97 -13.62 -7.93
N GLN A 170 -3.08 -12.96 -7.62
CA GLN A 170 -4.34 -13.02 -8.39
C GLN A 170 -4.54 -11.81 -9.30
N TYR A 171 -3.86 -10.70 -9.03
CA TYR A 171 -4.06 -9.46 -9.78
C TYR A 171 -3.34 -9.49 -11.12
N PRO A 172 -3.88 -8.81 -12.16
CA PRO A 172 -3.28 -8.77 -13.50
C PRO A 172 -1.95 -8.01 -13.55
N THR A 173 -1.58 -7.31 -12.48
CA THR A 173 -0.27 -6.69 -12.29
C THR A 173 0.82 -7.70 -11.95
N THR A 174 0.47 -8.94 -11.57
CA THR A 174 1.44 -10.00 -11.27
C THR A 174 2.20 -10.41 -12.52
N LEU A 175 3.53 -10.32 -12.50
CA LEU A 175 4.40 -10.62 -13.64
C LEU A 175 5.11 -11.97 -13.45
N PRO A 176 5.66 -12.59 -14.52
CA PRO A 176 6.54 -13.75 -14.38
C PRO A 176 7.70 -13.50 -13.40
N ALA A 177 8.28 -12.30 -13.41
CA ALA A 177 9.34 -11.88 -12.48
C ALA A 177 8.90 -11.95 -11.01
N THR A 178 7.64 -11.63 -10.73
CA THR A 178 7.03 -11.67 -9.40
C THR A 178 6.98 -13.09 -8.85
N TYR A 179 6.59 -14.07 -9.68
CA TYR A 179 6.63 -15.48 -9.29
C TYR A 179 8.06 -15.97 -9.04
N TYR A 180 9.04 -15.51 -9.84
CA TYR A 180 10.46 -15.82 -9.58
C TYR A 180 10.96 -15.22 -8.26
N ALA A 181 10.62 -13.96 -7.99
CA ALA A 181 10.96 -13.30 -6.73
C ALA A 181 10.34 -14.04 -5.54
N ALA A 182 9.04 -14.33 -5.59
CA ALA A 182 8.33 -15.08 -4.55
C ALA A 182 8.91 -16.49 -4.34
N GLY A 183 9.18 -17.24 -5.42
CA GLY A 183 9.78 -18.57 -5.31
C GLY A 183 11.20 -18.54 -4.74
N ASP A 184 11.99 -17.52 -5.07
CA ASP A 184 13.29 -17.33 -4.45
C ASP A 184 13.18 -16.94 -2.98
N LEU A 185 12.26 -16.06 -2.58
CA LEU A 185 12.04 -15.71 -1.17
C LEU A 185 11.64 -16.93 -0.33
N VAL A 186 10.76 -17.79 -0.86
CA VAL A 186 10.45 -19.10 -0.24
C VAL A 186 11.71 -19.96 -0.13
N LYS A 187 12.55 -19.99 -1.17
CA LYS A 187 13.85 -20.69 -1.11
C LYS A 187 14.80 -20.11 -0.06
N GLN A 188 14.75 -18.79 0.20
CA GLN A 188 15.52 -18.12 1.27
C GLN A 188 14.92 -18.33 2.67
N GLY A 189 13.80 -19.05 2.78
CA GLY A 189 13.22 -19.43 4.06
C GLY A 189 12.00 -18.63 4.49
N ALA A 190 11.32 -17.92 3.58
CA ALA A 190 10.01 -17.35 3.91
C ALA A 190 9.02 -18.45 4.33
N ASP A 191 8.44 -18.32 5.52
CA ASP A 191 7.44 -19.24 6.07
C ASP A 191 6.06 -18.87 5.54
N LEU A 192 5.72 -19.47 4.40
CA LEU A 192 4.44 -19.25 3.75
C LEU A 192 3.24 -19.61 4.63
N ALA A 193 3.37 -20.62 5.49
CA ALA A 193 2.27 -21.03 6.37
C ALA A 193 1.98 -19.92 7.39
N THR A 194 3.01 -19.43 8.08
CA THR A 194 2.89 -18.33 9.04
C THR A 194 2.36 -17.06 8.36
N VAL A 195 2.92 -16.67 7.20
CA VAL A 195 2.43 -15.50 6.45
C VAL A 195 0.95 -15.67 6.08
N CYS A 196 0.55 -16.85 5.59
CA CYS A 196 -0.83 -17.09 5.22
C CYS A 196 -1.79 -17.04 6.41
N ASP A 197 -1.40 -17.66 7.53
CA ASP A 197 -2.22 -17.71 8.73
C ASP A 197 -2.41 -16.30 9.31
N GLU A 198 -1.32 -15.56 9.45
CA GLU A 198 -1.33 -14.22 10.02
C GLU A 198 -2.00 -13.19 9.10
N VAL A 199 -1.79 -13.23 7.78
CA VAL A 199 -2.31 -12.19 6.87
C VAL A 199 -3.75 -12.48 6.41
N TYR A 200 -4.08 -13.75 6.17
CA TYR A 200 -5.32 -14.14 5.49
C TYR A 200 -6.26 -14.99 6.34
N GLN A 201 -5.80 -15.59 7.44
CA GLN A 201 -6.62 -16.47 8.29
C GLN A 201 -6.77 -16.00 9.75
N SER A 202 -6.28 -14.82 10.10
CA SER A 202 -6.32 -14.26 11.45
C SER A 202 -7.40 -13.18 11.67
N TYR A 203 -8.34 -13.04 10.73
CA TYR A 203 -9.30 -11.93 10.77
C TYR A 203 -10.09 -11.88 12.09
N PRO A 204 -10.15 -10.72 12.77
CA PRO A 204 -10.86 -10.62 14.03
C PRO A 204 -12.37 -10.73 13.84
N LEU A 205 -13.08 -11.17 14.87
CA LEU A 205 -14.55 -11.29 14.85
C LEU A 205 -15.23 -9.94 14.56
N SER A 206 -14.62 -8.82 14.97
CA SER A 206 -15.08 -7.46 14.65
C SER A 206 -15.21 -7.24 13.14
N ARG A 207 -14.17 -7.63 12.39
CA ARG A 207 -14.15 -7.58 10.93
C ARG A 207 -15.24 -8.44 10.30
N VAL A 208 -15.46 -9.66 10.80
CA VAL A 208 -16.55 -10.53 10.29
C VAL A 208 -17.92 -9.91 10.52
N LYS A 209 -18.15 -9.28 11.69
CA LYS A 209 -19.37 -8.53 11.97
C LYS A 209 -19.54 -7.33 11.02
N LEU A 210 -18.45 -6.63 10.70
CA LEU A 210 -18.46 -5.54 9.73
C LEU A 210 -18.74 -6.04 8.31
N LEU A 211 -18.15 -7.15 7.90
CA LEU A 211 -18.45 -7.79 6.61
C LEU A 211 -19.92 -8.20 6.50
N ARG A 212 -20.52 -8.72 7.58
CA ARG A 212 -21.97 -8.98 7.63
C ARG A 212 -22.77 -7.70 7.39
N HIS A 213 -22.35 -6.56 7.96
CA HIS A 213 -22.99 -5.28 7.67
C HIS A 213 -22.90 -4.93 6.18
N VAL A 214 -21.71 -5.06 5.58
CA VAL A 214 -21.49 -4.82 4.14
C VAL A 214 -22.44 -5.66 3.29
N TYR A 215 -22.54 -6.96 3.54
CA TYR A 215 -23.46 -7.84 2.80
C TYR A 215 -24.94 -7.46 2.95
N ASN A 216 -25.34 -6.91 4.10
CA ASN A 216 -26.72 -6.47 4.29
C ASN A 216 -27.03 -5.11 3.66
N LYS A 217 -26.01 -4.30 3.36
CA LYS A 217 -26.18 -2.88 3.02
C LYS A 217 -25.69 -2.48 1.64
N PHE A 218 -24.93 -3.31 0.94
CA PHE A 218 -24.52 -2.98 -0.41
C PHE A 218 -25.73 -2.74 -1.33
N ARG A 219 -25.49 -1.96 -2.37
CA ARG A 219 -26.46 -1.58 -3.39
C ARG A 219 -25.84 -1.88 -4.74
N LEU A 220 -26.69 -2.37 -5.64
CA LEU A 220 -26.36 -2.58 -7.04
C LEU A 220 -27.09 -1.54 -7.89
N THR A 221 -26.43 -1.03 -8.92
CA THR A 221 -27.03 -0.11 -9.89
C THR A 221 -26.34 -0.27 -11.24
N HIS A 222 -26.93 0.34 -12.28
CA HIS A 222 -26.41 0.32 -13.65
C HIS A 222 -26.20 -1.13 -14.13
N ASP A 223 -27.33 -1.83 -14.29
CA ASP A 223 -27.36 -3.25 -14.68
C ASP A 223 -26.48 -4.17 -13.82
N ASN A 224 -26.48 -3.88 -12.51
CA ASN A 224 -25.68 -4.56 -11.48
C ASN A 224 -24.15 -4.44 -11.64
N GLN A 225 -23.67 -3.58 -12.55
CA GLN A 225 -22.24 -3.39 -12.79
C GLN A 225 -21.55 -2.50 -11.77
N ILE A 226 -22.32 -1.72 -11.01
CA ILE A 226 -21.82 -0.89 -9.92
C ILE A 226 -22.32 -1.45 -8.60
N ALA A 227 -21.41 -1.84 -7.72
CA ALA A 227 -21.70 -2.12 -6.32
C ALA A 227 -21.19 -1.00 -5.43
N TYR A 228 -21.97 -0.58 -4.44
CA TYR A 228 -21.47 0.34 -3.42
C TYR A 228 -22.10 0.15 -2.05
N PHE A 229 -21.39 0.57 -1.01
CA PHE A 229 -21.89 0.60 0.36
C PHE A 229 -21.28 1.76 1.15
N TRP A 230 -21.87 2.03 2.31
CA TRP A 230 -21.38 3.03 3.26
C TRP A 230 -20.82 2.35 4.50
N LEU A 231 -19.76 2.94 5.06
CA LEU A 231 -19.27 2.69 6.40
C LEU A 231 -19.34 4.00 7.17
N LYS A 232 -20.04 3.95 8.30
CA LYS A 232 -20.16 5.09 9.21
C LYS A 232 -19.57 4.77 10.56
N GLU A 233 -19.29 5.79 11.36
CA GLU A 233 -18.81 5.64 12.74
C GLU A 233 -19.70 4.71 13.58
N GLU A 234 -21.02 4.80 13.42
CA GLU A 234 -22.00 3.92 14.09
C GLU A 234 -21.82 2.42 13.74
N ASP A 235 -21.33 2.11 12.54
CA ASP A 235 -21.09 0.73 12.11
C ASP A 235 -19.83 0.16 12.75
N PHE A 236 -18.77 0.97 12.88
CA PHE A 236 -17.56 0.61 13.62
C PHE A 236 -17.88 0.39 15.11
N ALA A 237 -18.59 1.32 15.74
CA ALA A 237 -19.00 1.24 17.14
C ALA A 237 -19.84 -0.03 17.41
N ARG A 238 -20.80 -0.35 16.54
CA ARG A 238 -21.66 -1.53 16.70
C ARG A 238 -20.90 -2.85 16.55
N THR A 239 -19.89 -2.90 15.69
CA THR A 239 -19.16 -4.13 15.39
C THR A 239 -17.92 -4.33 16.25
N GLY A 240 -17.43 -3.26 16.89
CA GLY A 240 -16.13 -3.21 17.54
C GLY A 240 -14.97 -3.19 16.54
N ALA A 241 -15.26 -2.89 15.27
CA ALA A 241 -14.26 -2.86 14.21
C ALA A 241 -13.51 -1.54 14.21
N THR A 242 -12.28 -1.58 13.73
CA THR A 242 -11.43 -0.39 13.52
C THR A 242 -11.27 -0.09 12.03
N ALA A 243 -10.59 1.01 11.69
CA ALA A 243 -10.34 1.36 10.30
C ALA A 243 -9.51 0.28 9.55
N SER A 244 -8.60 -0.42 10.22
CA SER A 244 -7.83 -1.52 9.62
C SER A 244 -8.71 -2.72 9.26
N ASP A 245 -9.82 -2.93 9.97
CA ASP A 245 -10.79 -3.99 9.67
C ASP A 245 -11.58 -3.73 8.37
N THR A 246 -11.39 -2.60 7.70
CA THR A 246 -12.04 -2.30 6.40
C THR A 246 -11.28 -2.83 5.19
N GLU A 247 -9.98 -3.12 5.34
CA GLU A 247 -9.10 -3.53 4.25
C GLU A 247 -9.67 -4.76 3.52
N GLY A 248 -9.77 -4.74 2.19
CA GLY A 248 -10.32 -5.88 1.42
C GLY A 248 -11.84 -6.12 1.54
N LEU A 249 -12.61 -5.39 2.37
CA LEU A 249 -14.07 -5.57 2.42
C LEU A 249 -14.75 -5.20 1.09
N ILE A 250 -14.19 -4.21 0.39
CA ILE A 250 -14.63 -3.81 -0.97
C ILE A 250 -14.53 -4.96 -1.97
N ASP A 251 -13.58 -5.88 -1.79
CA ASP A 251 -13.37 -6.99 -2.72
C ASP A 251 -14.47 -8.04 -2.65
N HIS A 252 -15.16 -8.17 -1.51
CA HIS A 252 -16.31 -9.07 -1.39
C HIS A 252 -17.48 -8.64 -2.28
N VAL A 253 -17.81 -7.34 -2.32
CA VAL A 253 -18.87 -6.84 -3.21
C VAL A 253 -18.38 -6.72 -4.64
N ARG A 254 -17.08 -6.44 -4.85
CA ARG A 254 -16.47 -6.51 -6.17
C ARG A 254 -16.63 -7.91 -6.74
N ALA A 255 -16.34 -8.98 -5.99
CA ALA A 255 -16.33 -10.36 -6.46
C ALA A 255 -17.67 -10.85 -7.06
N ILE A 256 -18.79 -10.21 -6.75
CA ILE A 256 -20.10 -10.50 -7.35
C ILE A 256 -20.02 -10.46 -8.88
N GLU A 257 -20.44 -11.53 -9.56
CA GLU A 257 -20.21 -11.74 -11.00
C GLU A 257 -20.47 -10.50 -11.88
N PRO A 258 -21.68 -9.89 -11.91
CA PRO A 258 -21.97 -8.76 -12.78
C PRO A 258 -21.22 -7.47 -12.41
N VAL A 259 -20.68 -7.37 -11.18
CA VAL A 259 -20.05 -6.15 -10.70
C VAL A 259 -18.72 -5.92 -11.41
N VAL A 260 -18.61 -4.75 -12.03
CA VAL A 260 -17.40 -4.26 -12.70
C VAL A 260 -16.64 -3.31 -11.78
N ILE A 261 -17.35 -2.34 -11.16
CA ILE A 261 -16.77 -1.38 -10.22
C ILE A 261 -17.45 -1.49 -8.86
N ALA A 262 -16.63 -1.62 -7.82
CA ALA A 262 -17.04 -1.49 -6.43
C ALA A 262 -16.61 -0.13 -5.87
N CYS A 263 -17.46 0.47 -5.04
CA CYS A 263 -17.19 1.73 -4.35
C CYS A 263 -17.56 1.65 -2.87
N VAL A 264 -16.64 2.03 -1.99
CA VAL A 264 -16.92 2.24 -0.56
C VAL A 264 -16.96 3.73 -0.29
N PHE A 265 -17.99 4.16 0.42
CA PHE A 265 -18.06 5.49 1.02
C PHE A 265 -17.82 5.36 2.52
N GLU A 266 -16.88 6.12 3.05
CA GLU A 266 -16.59 6.16 4.48
C GLU A 266 -16.69 7.59 4.97
N GLU A 267 -17.57 7.82 5.95
CA GLU A 267 -17.72 9.12 6.59
C GLU A 267 -16.56 9.33 7.58
N LEU A 268 -15.65 10.26 7.27
CA LEU A 268 -14.50 10.55 8.13
C LEU A 268 -14.86 11.59 9.19
N GLU A 269 -15.54 12.65 8.75
CA GLU A 269 -16.00 13.77 9.55
C GLU A 269 -17.32 14.28 8.95
N PRO A 270 -18.09 15.13 9.65
CA PRO A 270 -19.25 15.78 9.07
C PRO A 270 -18.90 16.47 7.74
N GLU A 271 -19.60 16.07 6.67
CA GLU A 271 -19.36 16.56 5.30
C GLU A 271 -17.96 16.27 4.72
N LEU A 272 -17.23 15.28 5.25
CA LEU A 272 -16.00 14.78 4.64
C LEU A 272 -16.10 13.27 4.41
N THR A 273 -16.21 12.88 3.14
CA THR A 273 -16.34 11.47 2.75
C THR A 273 -15.07 10.98 2.06
N ARG A 274 -14.52 9.87 2.54
CA ARG A 274 -13.52 9.10 1.80
C ARG A 274 -14.22 8.13 0.86
N ILE A 275 -13.73 8.04 -0.37
CA ILE A 275 -14.13 6.99 -1.30
C ILE A 275 -12.96 6.05 -1.59
N SER A 276 -13.28 4.78 -1.73
CA SER A 276 -12.37 3.75 -2.25
C SER A 276 -13.05 3.07 -3.42
N LEU A 277 -12.34 2.99 -4.55
CA LEU A 277 -12.80 2.40 -5.79
C LEU A 277 -11.98 1.16 -6.12
N ARG A 278 -12.64 0.14 -6.66
CA ARG A 278 -11.99 -1.04 -7.25
C ARG A 278 -12.68 -1.42 -8.56
N SER A 279 -11.89 -1.74 -9.58
CA SER A 279 -12.38 -2.23 -10.88
C SER A 279 -11.91 -3.66 -11.12
N LYS A 280 -12.75 -4.48 -11.77
CA LYS A 280 -12.32 -5.74 -12.42
C LYS A 280 -11.87 -5.55 -13.86
N ASP A 281 -12.28 -4.46 -14.49
CA ASP A 281 -12.14 -4.24 -15.92
C ASP A 281 -10.89 -3.41 -16.22
N LYS A 282 -9.97 -4.00 -16.98
CA LYS A 282 -8.74 -3.36 -17.45
C LYS A 282 -8.99 -2.21 -18.43
N ASN A 283 -10.20 -2.05 -18.94
CA ASN A 283 -10.57 -0.95 -19.81
C ASN A 283 -11.16 0.23 -19.03
N VAL A 284 -11.29 0.12 -17.69
CA VAL A 284 -11.83 1.18 -16.85
C VAL A 284 -10.84 1.55 -15.76
N ASN A 285 -10.29 2.76 -15.87
CA ASN A 285 -9.32 3.30 -14.94
C ASN A 285 -10.02 4.04 -13.78
N VAL A 286 -10.06 3.44 -12.59
CA VAL A 286 -10.66 4.07 -11.41
C VAL A 286 -9.79 5.19 -10.81
N SER A 287 -8.49 5.25 -11.15
CA SER A 287 -7.65 6.39 -10.78
C SER A 287 -8.10 7.67 -11.49
N ASP A 288 -8.53 7.58 -12.76
CA ASP A 288 -9.04 8.75 -13.48
C ASP A 288 -10.34 9.26 -12.84
N ILE A 289 -11.23 8.34 -12.43
CA ILE A 289 -12.45 8.68 -11.70
C ILE A 289 -12.10 9.36 -10.37
N ALA A 290 -11.17 8.81 -9.59
CA ALA A 290 -10.74 9.43 -8.33
C ALA A 290 -10.10 10.81 -8.55
N GLY A 291 -9.36 10.99 -9.65
CA GLY A 291 -8.74 12.24 -10.06
C GLY A 291 -9.73 13.38 -10.27
N GLU A 292 -10.94 13.11 -10.77
CA GLU A 292 -12.04 14.11 -10.86
C GLU A 292 -12.41 14.72 -9.49
N PHE A 293 -12.07 14.03 -8.40
CA PHE A 293 -12.34 14.42 -7.02
C PHE A 293 -11.08 14.77 -6.23
N GLY A 294 -9.96 15.04 -6.91
CA GLY A 294 -8.68 15.38 -6.27
C GLY A 294 -8.00 14.19 -5.58
N GLY A 295 -8.40 12.97 -5.94
CA GLY A 295 -7.76 11.73 -5.49
C GLY A 295 -6.83 11.13 -6.54
N GLY A 296 -6.57 9.82 -6.40
CA GLY A 296 -5.74 9.06 -7.33
C GLY A 296 -5.49 7.62 -6.84
N GLY A 297 -4.63 6.90 -7.54
CA GLY A 297 -4.18 5.56 -7.19
C GLY A 297 -3.74 4.75 -8.40
N HIS A 298 -4.00 3.46 -8.35
CA HIS A 298 -3.77 2.51 -9.45
C HIS A 298 -5.00 2.41 -10.35
N GLN A 299 -4.78 1.90 -11.57
CA GLN A 299 -5.84 1.74 -12.56
C GLN A 299 -7.03 0.91 -12.04
N ALA A 300 -6.76 -0.14 -11.27
CA ALA A 300 -7.78 -1.03 -10.70
C ALA A 300 -8.19 -0.66 -9.26
N ALA A 301 -7.50 0.28 -8.61
CA ALA A 301 -7.65 0.57 -7.19
C ALA A 301 -7.27 2.03 -6.88
N ALA A 302 -8.24 2.87 -6.53
CA ALA A 302 -7.99 4.29 -6.26
C ALA A 302 -8.91 4.84 -5.17
N GLY A 303 -8.66 6.06 -4.71
CA GLY A 303 -9.51 6.72 -3.73
C GLY A 303 -9.36 8.23 -3.71
N ALA A 304 -10.31 8.90 -3.05
CA ALA A 304 -10.34 10.35 -2.90
C ALA A 304 -10.95 10.75 -1.55
N ARG A 305 -10.69 11.98 -1.09
CA ARG A 305 -11.41 12.62 0.02
C ARG A 305 -12.22 13.77 -0.53
N ILE A 306 -13.52 13.75 -0.30
CA ILE A 306 -14.48 14.62 -0.97
C ILE A 306 -15.26 15.38 0.10
N ALA A 307 -15.14 16.70 0.07
CA ALA A 307 -15.95 17.59 0.89
C ALA A 307 -17.37 17.71 0.33
N GLY A 308 -18.35 17.77 1.22
CA GLY A 308 -19.76 18.01 0.94
C GLY A 308 -20.69 16.98 1.59
N ARG A 309 -22.00 17.23 1.45
CA ARG A 309 -23.04 16.37 2.04
C ARG A 309 -22.94 14.93 1.53
N PRO A 310 -23.01 13.90 2.42
CA PRO A 310 -22.81 12.49 2.05
C PRO A 310 -23.61 12.02 0.83
N MET A 311 -24.92 12.30 0.79
CA MET A 311 -25.75 11.90 -0.35
C MET A 311 -25.40 12.64 -1.66
N GLY A 312 -24.93 13.88 -1.57
CA GLY A 312 -24.47 14.65 -2.72
C GLY A 312 -23.17 14.07 -3.29
N VAL A 313 -22.23 13.71 -2.41
CA VAL A 313 -21.00 13.03 -2.78
C VAL A 313 -21.30 11.70 -3.46
N GLN A 314 -22.14 10.84 -2.86
CA GLN A 314 -22.51 9.55 -3.48
C GLN A 314 -23.09 9.73 -4.87
N ARG A 315 -24.02 10.67 -5.07
CA ARG A 315 -24.62 10.89 -6.40
C ARG A 315 -23.58 11.28 -7.45
N ARG A 316 -22.66 12.20 -7.11
CA ARG A 316 -21.59 12.64 -8.00
C ARG A 316 -20.63 11.51 -8.36
N VAL A 317 -20.21 10.74 -7.36
CA VAL A 317 -19.27 9.62 -7.55
C VAL A 317 -19.92 8.50 -8.36
N VAL A 318 -21.13 8.08 -8.02
CA VAL A 318 -21.85 7.04 -8.79
C VAL A 318 -22.11 7.51 -10.22
N ALA A 319 -22.41 8.80 -10.46
CA ALA A 319 -22.54 9.34 -11.81
C ALA A 319 -21.22 9.31 -12.59
N ALA A 320 -20.08 9.59 -11.95
CA ALA A 320 -18.76 9.48 -12.58
C ALA A 320 -18.42 8.03 -12.95
N ILE A 321 -18.71 7.08 -12.06
CA ILE A 321 -18.55 5.64 -12.34
C ILE A 321 -19.40 5.20 -13.53
N ARG A 322 -20.67 5.64 -13.60
CA ARG A 322 -21.54 5.33 -14.75
C ARG A 322 -20.95 5.84 -16.07
N ARG A 323 -20.53 7.11 -16.12
CA ARG A 323 -19.89 7.66 -17.33
C ARG A 323 -18.66 6.86 -17.76
N ALA A 324 -17.85 6.42 -16.81
CA ALA A 324 -16.66 5.61 -17.10
C ALA A 324 -17.02 4.22 -17.64
N LEU A 325 -18.08 3.59 -17.13
CA LEU A 325 -18.59 2.31 -17.64
C LEU A 325 -19.24 2.44 -19.03
N ASP A 326 -20.02 3.50 -19.25
CA ASP A 326 -20.67 3.78 -20.54
C ASP A 326 -19.65 4.11 -21.64
N GLY A 327 -18.52 4.73 -21.26
CA GLY A 327 -17.46 5.14 -22.18
C GLY A 327 -16.43 4.05 -22.51
N ARG A 328 -16.58 2.84 -21.96
CA ARG A 328 -15.57 1.78 -22.16
C ARG A 328 -15.65 1.21 -23.59
N PRO A 329 -14.50 0.92 -24.22
CA PRO A 329 -14.49 0.24 -25.51
C PRO A 329 -15.17 -1.14 -25.39
N SER A 330 -15.99 -1.48 -26.39
CA SER A 330 -16.64 -2.79 -26.52
C SER A 330 -15.62 -3.92 -26.70
#